data_AF-A0A7W8E741-F1
#
_entry.id   AF-A0A7W8E741-F1
#
_cell.length_a   1.000
_cell.length_b   1.000
_cell.length_c   1.000
_cell.angle_alpha   90.00
_cell.angle_beta   90.00
_cell.angle_gamma   90.00
#
_symmetry.space_group_name_H-M   'P 1'
#
loop_
_entity.id
_entity.type
_entity.pdbx_description
1 polymer ?
#
loop_
_entity_poly.entity_id
_entity_poly.type
_entity_poly.pdbx_seq_one_letter_code
_entity_poly.pdbx_strand_id
1 'polypeptide(L)'
;MYMASNTPDHPLIDDYALITRMPIDATHEALVAAGTTTIGTEAAVEYLCDPATLMHIRQKIASSSHEDAYELILHIRIVDEVPMHADIVAVRQYRLSNK
;
A
#
# COMPACT_ATOMS: atom_id res chain seq x y z
N MET A 1 -5.96 -17.41 -7.23
CA MET A 1 -4.62 -16.85 -7.48
C MET A 1 -4.49 -16.67 -8.99
N TYR A 2 -4.72 -15.45 -9.49
CA TYR A 2 -4.59 -15.17 -10.92
C TYR A 2 -3.09 -14.99 -11.18
N MET A 3 -2.42 -16.07 -11.59
CA MET A 3 -1.08 -15.99 -12.15
C MET A 3 -1.26 -15.34 -13.52
N ALA A 4 -1.00 -14.04 -13.64
CA ALA A 4 -0.82 -13.44 -14.95
C ALA A 4 0.34 -14.20 -15.61
N SER A 5 0.02 -14.97 -16.65
CA SER A 5 0.99 -15.65 -17.48
C SER A 5 2.00 -14.62 -17.96
N ASN A 6 3.29 -14.90 -17.75
CA ASN A 6 4.40 -14.19 -18.37
C ASN A 6 4.33 -14.42 -19.89
N THR A 7 3.43 -13.72 -20.58
CA THR A 7 3.50 -13.54 -22.02
C THR A 7 4.59 -12.49 -22.26
N PRO A 8 5.66 -12.78 -23.02
CA PRO A 8 6.82 -11.90 -23.16
C PRO A 8 6.55 -10.55 -23.86
N ASP A 9 5.32 -10.25 -24.25
CA ASP A 9 5.02 -9.16 -25.18
C ASP A 9 4.82 -7.80 -24.51
N HIS A 10 4.71 -7.73 -23.18
CA HIS A 10 4.57 -6.46 -22.47
C HIS A 10 5.40 -6.44 -21.18
N PRO A 11 6.46 -5.60 -21.09
CA PRO A 11 7.15 -5.41 -19.82
C PRO A 11 6.19 -4.86 -18.76
N LEU A 12 6.31 -5.36 -17.53
CA LEU A 12 5.56 -4.82 -16.40
C LEU A 12 6.11 -3.41 -16.09
N ILE A 13 5.40 -2.38 -16.56
CA ILE A 13 5.80 -0.98 -16.40
C ILE A 13 5.06 -0.27 -15.26
N ASP A 14 3.91 -0.84 -14.87
CA ASP A 14 3.05 -0.32 -13.82
C ASP A 14 2.57 -1.48 -12.92
N ASP A 15 2.62 -1.26 -11.61
CA ASP A 15 2.06 -2.15 -10.59
C ASP A 15 1.21 -1.31 -9.62
N TYR A 16 0.38 -1.98 -8.83
CA TYR A 16 -0.42 -1.38 -7.78
C TYR A 16 -0.27 -2.19 -6.50
N ALA A 17 -0.28 -1.50 -5.37
CA ALA A 17 -0.24 -2.13 -4.06
C ALA A 17 -1.20 -1.48 -3.07
N LEU A 18 -1.76 -2.30 -2.18
CA LEU A 18 -2.54 -1.87 -1.04
C LEU A 18 -1.64 -1.73 0.17
N ILE A 19 -1.74 -0.59 0.86
CA ILE A 19 -1.29 -0.43 2.25
C ILE A 19 -2.54 -0.23 3.11
N THR A 20 -2.69 -1.00 4.17
CA THR A 20 -3.79 -0.80 5.12
C THR A 20 -3.33 -0.90 6.56
N ARG A 21 -3.91 -0.05 7.41
CA ARG A 21 -3.85 -0.16 8.87
C ARG A 21 -5.18 -0.69 9.37
N MET A 22 -5.12 -1.82 10.07
CA MET A 22 -6.28 -2.46 10.67
C MET A 22 -6.08 -2.55 12.19
N PRO A 23 -6.86 -1.79 12.99
CA PRO A 23 -6.94 -2.00 14.42
C PRO A 23 -7.44 -3.43 14.71
N ILE A 24 -6.74 -4.15 15.58
CA ILE A 24 -7.13 -5.49 16.04
C ILE A 24 -7.90 -5.35 17.36
N ASP A 25 -7.36 -4.55 18.29
CA ASP A 25 -7.99 -4.16 19.54
C ASP A 25 -7.51 -2.76 19.97
N ALA A 26 -7.79 -2.36 21.21
CA ALA A 26 -7.44 -1.04 21.74
C ALA A 26 -5.92 -0.76 21.80
N THR A 27 -5.08 -1.79 21.73
CA THR A 27 -3.63 -1.73 21.92
C THR A 27 -2.82 -2.37 20.80
N HIS A 28 -3.45 -3.17 19.94
CA HIS A 28 -2.81 -3.86 18.84
C HIS A 28 -3.37 -3.42 17.49
N GLU A 29 -2.48 -3.28 16.52
CA GLU A 29 -2.81 -2.97 15.14
C GLU A 29 -1.96 -3.81 14.19
N ALA A 30 -2.49 -4.08 13.01
CA ALA A 30 -1.75 -4.65 11.90
C ALA A 30 -1.55 -3.59 10.81
N LEU A 31 -0.35 -3.56 10.25
CA LEU A 31 -0.08 -2.94 8.96
C LEU A 31 0.06 -4.05 7.93
N VAL A 32 -0.66 -3.93 6.82
CA VAL A 32 -0.62 -4.89 5.72
C VAL A 32 -0.14 -4.17 4.46
N ALA A 33 0.85 -4.76 3.80
CA ALA A 33 1.33 -4.36 2.48
C ALA A 33 1.09 -5.52 1.51
N ALA A 34 0.38 -5.26 0.41
CA ALA A 34 0.02 -6.29 -0.57
C ALA A 34 0.08 -5.73 -1.98
N GLY A 35 1.07 -6.13 -2.77
CA GLY A 35 1.17 -5.82 -4.20
C GLY A 35 0.40 -6.80 -5.08
N THR A 36 0.15 -6.41 -6.34
CA THR A 36 -0.35 -7.37 -7.33
C THR A 36 0.75 -8.31 -7.84
N THR A 37 2.02 -7.93 -7.65
CA THR A 37 3.21 -8.77 -7.88
C THR A 37 4.14 -8.78 -6.66
N THR A 38 5.22 -9.57 -6.75
CA THR A 38 6.30 -9.55 -5.75
C THR A 38 6.97 -8.17 -5.68
N ILE A 39 7.26 -7.54 -6.82
CA ILE A 39 7.86 -6.20 -6.90
C ILE A 39 6.95 -5.17 -6.24
N GLY A 40 5.64 -5.23 -6.51
CA GLY A 40 4.68 -4.34 -5.88
C GLY A 40 4.59 -4.50 -4.36
N THR A 41 4.78 -5.73 -3.86
CA THR A 41 4.79 -5.99 -2.41
C THR A 41 6.05 -5.42 -1.76
N GLU A 42 7.21 -5.60 -2.40
CA GLU A 42 8.48 -5.00 -1.96
C GLU A 42 8.38 -3.47 -1.92
N ALA A 43 7.92 -2.84 -2.99
CA ALA A 43 7.74 -1.39 -3.07
C ALA A 43 6.79 -0.85 -1.99
N ALA A 44 5.72 -1.57 -1.67
CA ALA A 44 4.80 -1.18 -0.60
C ALA A 44 5.45 -1.28 0.80
N VAL A 45 6.31 -2.27 1.03
CA VAL A 45 7.07 -2.40 2.29
C VAL A 45 8.10 -1.28 2.39
N GLU A 46 8.85 -1.01 1.32
CA GLU A 46 9.80 0.11 1.27
C GLU A 46 9.12 1.44 1.56
N TYR A 47 7.96 1.68 0.95
CA TYR A 47 7.16 2.89 1.17
C TYR A 47 6.66 3.03 2.62
N LEU A 48 6.44 1.93 3.35
CA LEU A 48 6.09 1.96 4.77
C LEU A 48 7.30 2.21 5.69
N CYS A 49 8.48 1.75 5.27
CA CYS A 49 9.70 1.78 6.07
C CYS A 49 10.51 3.07 5.89
N ASP A 50 10.32 3.82 4.80
CA ASP A 50 10.94 5.13 4.61
C ASP A 50 10.21 6.22 5.46
N PRO A 51 10.91 6.93 6.36
CA PRO A 51 10.33 8.00 7.16
C PRO A 51 9.64 9.10 6.34
N ALA A 52 10.16 9.44 5.16
CA ALA A 52 9.62 10.51 4.32
C ALA A 52 8.25 10.14 3.74
N THR A 53 8.12 8.92 3.22
CA THR A 53 6.85 8.39 2.70
C THR A 53 5.86 8.08 3.82
N LEU A 54 6.33 7.64 4.99
CA LEU A 54 5.48 7.49 6.17
C LEU A 54 4.90 8.85 6.63
N MET A 55 5.68 9.93 6.57
CA MET A 55 5.16 11.28 6.79
C MET A 55 4.13 11.67 5.72
N HIS A 56 4.35 11.31 4.45
CA HIS A 56 3.39 11.53 3.38
C HIS A 56 2.06 10.80 3.65
N ILE A 57 2.09 9.56 4.14
CA ILE A 57 0.90 8.82 4.59
C ILE A 57 0.17 9.60 5.69
N ARG A 58 0.89 10.05 6.72
CA ARG A 58 0.32 10.83 7.83
C ARG A 58 -0.32 12.15 7.39
N GLN A 59 0.19 12.78 6.33
CA GLN A 59 -0.39 14.00 5.77
C GLN A 59 -1.68 13.75 4.97
N LYS A 60 -1.81 12.57 4.36
CA LYS A 60 -3.00 12.19 3.55
C LYS A 60 -4.16 11.68 4.40
N ILE A 61 -3.87 11.17 5.58
CA ILE A 61 -4.82 10.62 6.54
C ILE A 61 -5.26 11.78 7.46
N ALA A 62 -6.55 12.16 7.43
CA ALA A 62 -7.10 13.13 8.39
C ALA A 62 -6.93 12.62 9.83
N SER A 63 -6.86 13.53 10.81
CA SER A 63 -6.52 13.24 12.22
C SER A 63 -7.10 11.90 12.70
N SER A 64 -6.24 10.89 12.77
CA SER A 64 -6.65 9.51 13.03
C SER A 64 -6.81 9.28 14.52
N SER A 65 -8.02 8.95 14.96
CA SER A 65 -8.23 8.21 16.21
C SER A 65 -7.54 6.85 16.13
N HIS A 66 -7.20 6.27 17.28
CA HIS A 66 -6.70 4.89 17.34
C HIS A 66 -7.66 3.88 16.66
N GLU A 67 -8.96 4.19 16.63
CA GLU A 67 -10.03 3.38 16.01
C GLU A 67 -10.16 3.53 14.48
N ASP A 68 -9.49 4.51 13.88
CA ASP A 68 -9.66 4.80 12.45
C ASP A 68 -8.78 3.86 11.61
N ALA A 69 -9.40 3.00 10.82
CA ALA A 69 -8.73 2.21 9.79
C ALA A 69 -8.51 3.06 8.54
N TYR A 70 -7.47 2.73 7.79
CA TYR A 70 -7.23 3.36 6.49
C TYR A 70 -6.71 2.36 5.47
N GLU A 71 -7.06 2.60 4.22
CA GLU A 71 -6.58 1.89 3.04
C GLU A 71 -6.00 2.91 2.07
N LEU A 72 -4.83 2.60 1.51
CA LEU A 72 -4.12 3.40 0.52
C LEU A 72 -3.84 2.51 -0.68
N ILE A 73 -4.06 3.03 -1.88
CA ILE A 73 -3.57 2.40 -3.10
C ILE A 73 -2.34 3.16 -3.57
N LEU A 74 -1.25 2.43 -3.73
CA LEU A 74 -0.05 2.88 -4.40
C LEU A 74 -0.13 2.52 -5.88
N HIS A 75 0.23 3.46 -6.74
CA HIS A 75 0.66 3.19 -8.11
C HIS A 75 2.18 3.19 -8.12
N ILE A 76 2.77 2.15 -8.71
CA ILE A 76 4.21 1.91 -8.72
C ILE A 76 4.68 1.85 -10.17
N ARG A 77 5.65 2.69 -10.52
CA ARG A 77 6.30 2.67 -11.82
C ARG A 77 7.55 1.78 -11.76
N ILE A 78 7.64 0.85 -12.69
CA ILE A 78 8.72 -0.12 -12.78
C ILE A 78 9.55 0.15 -14.04
N VAL A 79 10.87 0.15 -13.88
CA VAL A 79 11.84 0.23 -14.98
C VAL A 79 12.86 -0.87 -14.78
N ASP A 80 13.05 -1.72 -15.79
CA ASP A 80 13.99 -2.85 -15.73
C ASP A 80 13.80 -3.73 -14.47
N GLU A 81 12.54 -4.04 -14.12
CA GLU A 81 12.14 -4.81 -12.93
C GLU A 81 12.44 -4.14 -11.57
N VAL A 82 12.83 -2.86 -11.57
CA VAL A 82 13.08 -2.07 -10.36
C VAL A 82 11.94 -1.07 -10.12
N PRO A 83 11.35 -1.01 -8.91
CA PRO A 83 10.39 0.02 -8.56
C PRO A 83 11.11 1.38 -8.45
N MET A 84 10.81 2.28 -9.39
CA MET A 84 11.47 3.60 -9.45
C MET A 84 10.70 4.68 -8.70
N HIS A 85 9.38 4.56 -8.65
CA HIS A 85 8.51 5.54 -8.01
C HIS A 85 7.22 4.91 -7.51
N ALA A 86 6.74 5.35 -6.36
CA ALA A 86 5.47 4.92 -5.78
C ALA A 86 4.67 6.13 -5.28
N ASP A 87 3.43 6.25 -5.74
CA ASP A 87 2.53 7.37 -5.42
C ASP A 87 1.21 6.88 -4.84
N ILE A 88 0.69 7.58 -3.84
CA ILE A 88 -0.66 7.34 -3.33
C ILE A 88 -1.68 7.87 -4.35
N VAL A 89 -2.42 6.97 -4.99
CA VAL A 89 -3.45 7.31 -5.99
C VAL A 89 -4.87 7.24 -5.45
N ALA A 90 -5.08 6.54 -4.33
CA ALA A 90 -6.37 6.52 -3.63
C ALA A 90 -6.17 6.40 -2.11
N VAL A 91 -7.08 7.01 -1.36
CA VAL A 91 -7.13 6.97 0.10
C VAL A 91 -8.56 6.72 0.54
N ARG A 92 -8.74 5.78 1.46
CA ARG A 92 -10.01 5.55 2.13
C ARG A 92 -9.77 5.49 3.63
N GLN A 93 -10.50 6.29 4.40
CA GLN A 93 -10.50 6.26 5.86
C GLN A 93 -11.89 5.87 6.34
N TYR A 94 -11.96 5.02 7.36
CA TYR A 94 -13.22 4.55 7.92
C TYR A 94 -13.04 4.08 9.36
N ARG A 95 -14.14 4.08 10.13
CA ARG A 95 -14.16 3.46 11.45
C ARG A 95 -14.61 2.02 11.33
N LEU A 96 -13.96 1.14 12.09
CA LEU A 96 -14.47 -0.20 12.31
C LEU A 96 -15.70 -0.09 13.22
N SER A 97 -16.89 -0.30 12.67
CA SER A 97 -18.09 -0.42 13.50
C SER A 97 -18.01 -1.73 14.27
N ASN A 98 -17.87 -1.66 15.60
CA ASN A 98 -18.07 -2.81 16.48
C ASN A 98 -19.49 -3.34 16.27
N LYS A 99 -19.61 -4.60 15.86
CA LYS A 99 -20.86 -5.35 15.87
C LYS A 99 -21.01 -6.07 17.20
#